data_AF-A0A8T5LV68-F1
#
_entry.id   AF-A0A8T5LV68-F1
#
_cell.length_a   1.000
_cell.length_b   1.000
_cell.length_c   1.000
_cell.angle_alpha   90.00
_cell.angle_beta   90.00
_cell.angle_gamma   90.00
#
_symmetry.space_group_name_H-M   'P 1'
#
loop_
_entity.id
_entity.type
_entity.pdbx_description
1 polymer ?
#
loop_
_entity_poly.entity_id
_entity_poly.type
_entity_poly.pdbx_seq_one_letter_code
_entity_poly.pdbx_strand_id
1 'polypeptide(L)'
;MTNSDCVFCSRQAITKNEQKLPTCNIHKKETLPDMKCVCGEYLMIKESKYGPFFICMNCGPVSIRKALSINPIKPKVQEKPREITVRSDEVDFL
;
A
#
# COMPACT_ATOMS: atom_id res chain seq x y z
N MET A 1 -3.22 -15.35 -9.21
CA MET A 1 -2.11 -14.45 -8.83
C MET A 1 -0.93 -14.57 -9.79
N THR A 2 -1.19 -14.58 -11.09
CA THR A 2 -0.16 -14.36 -12.11
C THR A 2 0.44 -12.95 -11.95
N ASN A 3 1.62 -12.70 -12.51
CA ASN A 3 2.35 -11.41 -12.39
C ASN A 3 1.61 -10.20 -13.01
N SER A 4 0.41 -10.45 -13.54
CA SER A 4 -0.52 -9.53 -14.18
C SER A 4 -1.75 -9.24 -13.33
N ASP A 5 -1.77 -9.61 -12.05
CA ASP A 5 -2.91 -9.39 -11.15
C ASP A 5 -2.64 -8.23 -10.20
N CYS A 6 -3.68 -7.48 -9.87
CA CYS A 6 -3.63 -6.35 -8.96
C CYS A 6 -3.36 -6.83 -7.53
N VAL A 7 -2.35 -6.23 -6.87
CA VAL A 7 -1.94 -6.61 -5.51
C VAL A 7 -3.00 -6.36 -4.43
N PHE A 8 -3.98 -5.49 -4.69
CA PHE A 8 -5.01 -5.12 -3.71
C PHE A 8 -6.30 -5.94 -3.85
N CYS A 9 -6.74 -6.23 -5.07
CA CYS A 9 -8.04 -6.87 -5.33
C CYS A 9 -7.99 -8.12 -6.21
N SER A 10 -6.80 -8.58 -6.60
CA SER A 10 -6.58 -9.77 -7.44
C SER A 10 -7.25 -9.76 -8.82
N ARG A 11 -7.87 -8.65 -9.24
CA ARG A 11 -8.34 -8.44 -10.62
C ARG A 11 -7.16 -8.21 -11.56
N GLN A 12 -7.38 -8.23 -12.87
CA GLN A 12 -6.33 -7.93 -13.84
C GLN A 12 -5.70 -6.56 -13.59
N ALA A 13 -4.37 -6.52 -13.50
CA ALA A 13 -3.58 -5.31 -13.44
C ALA A 13 -3.40 -4.74 -14.85
N ILE A 14 -3.60 -3.43 -14.97
CA ILE A 14 -3.55 -2.70 -16.25
C ILE A 14 -2.47 -1.61 -16.18
N THR A 15 -2.09 -1.21 -14.97
CA THR A 15 -1.09 -0.16 -14.70
C THR A 15 -0.20 -0.58 -13.53
N LYS A 16 0.84 0.21 -13.27
CA LYS A 16 1.59 0.17 -12.01
C LYS A 16 1.27 1.40 -11.16
N ASN A 17 1.42 1.30 -9.83
CA ASN A 17 1.41 2.44 -8.91
C ASN A 17 2.81 3.09 -8.79
N GLU A 18 2.95 4.09 -7.92
CA GLU A 18 4.24 4.78 -7.66
C GLU A 18 5.34 3.85 -7.15
N GLN A 19 4.97 2.84 -6.36
CA GLN A 19 5.88 1.79 -5.87
C GLN A 19 6.15 0.71 -6.94
N LYS A 20 5.71 0.93 -8.19
CA LYS A 20 5.87 0.05 -9.34
C LYS A 20 5.20 -1.33 -9.21
N LEU A 21 4.24 -1.46 -8.30
CA LEU A 21 3.45 -2.68 -8.10
C LEU A 21 2.31 -2.73 -9.11
N PRO A 22 1.95 -3.93 -9.62
CA PRO A 22 0.85 -4.08 -10.56
C PRO A 22 -0.49 -3.77 -9.87
N THR A 23 -1.22 -2.81 -10.44
CA THR A 23 -2.51 -2.32 -9.94
C THR A 23 -3.55 -2.20 -11.05
N CYS A 24 -4.83 -2.28 -10.68
CA CYS A 24 -5.92 -1.91 -11.57
C CYS A 24 -6.12 -0.38 -11.57
N ASN A 25 -6.98 0.14 -12.45
CA ASN A 25 -7.23 1.58 -12.54
C ASN A 25 -7.74 2.21 -11.23
N ILE A 26 -8.47 1.44 -10.41
CA ILE A 26 -9.05 1.89 -9.14
C ILE A 26 -7.94 2.09 -8.09
N HIS A 27 -6.99 1.16 -8.00
CA HIS A 27 -5.92 1.17 -6.99
C HIS A 27 -4.61 1.77 -7.52
N LYS A 28 -4.66 2.57 -8.60
CA LYS A 28 -3.47 3.19 -9.21
C LYS A 28 -2.72 4.12 -8.24
N LYS A 29 -3.47 4.81 -7.38
CA LYS A 29 -2.95 5.76 -6.39
C LYS A 29 -2.73 5.15 -5.01
N GLU A 30 -3.09 3.88 -4.82
CA GLU A 30 -2.87 3.22 -3.54
C GLU A 30 -1.43 2.74 -3.41
N THR A 31 -0.89 2.89 -2.20
CA THR A 31 0.45 2.43 -1.84
C THR A 31 0.34 1.37 -0.76
N LEU A 32 1.20 0.36 -0.85
CA LEU A 32 1.34 -0.62 0.22
C LEU A 32 2.07 0.02 1.39
N PRO A 33 1.58 -0.17 2.63
CA PRO A 33 2.30 0.23 3.82
C PRO A 33 3.58 -0.60 4.00
N ASP A 34 4.45 -0.15 4.88
CA ASP A 34 5.65 -0.92 5.25
C ASP A 34 5.27 -2.28 5.84
N MET A 35 5.90 -3.32 5.29
CA MET A 35 5.62 -4.72 5.65
C MET A 35 6.85 -5.34 6.30
N LYS A 36 6.61 -6.30 7.20
CA LYS A 36 7.68 -7.05 7.85
C LYS A 36 7.80 -8.46 7.27
N CYS A 37 9.02 -8.94 7.22
CA CYS A 37 9.34 -10.32 6.92
C CYS A 37 9.05 -11.20 8.15
N VAL A 38 9.02 -12.52 7.96
CA VAL A 38 8.92 -13.49 9.06
C VAL A 38 10.07 -13.39 10.06
N CYS A 39 11.22 -12.85 9.66
CA CYS A 39 12.35 -12.60 10.55
C CYS A 39 12.26 -11.30 11.35
N GLY A 40 11.19 -10.51 11.18
CA GLY A 40 10.97 -9.23 11.88
C GLY A 40 11.55 -8.00 11.17
N GLU A 41 12.42 -8.19 10.18
CA GLU A 41 13.02 -7.10 9.40
C GLU A 41 12.06 -6.52 8.35
N TYR A 42 12.28 -5.28 7.93
CA TYR A 42 11.44 -4.64 6.91
C TYR A 42 11.68 -5.23 5.51
N LEU A 43 10.59 -5.29 4.74
CA LEU A 43 10.60 -5.69 3.34
C LEU A 43 10.70 -4.44 2.45
N MET A 44 11.72 -4.41 1.60
CA MET A 44 11.88 -3.37 0.58
C MET A 44 11.33 -3.83 -0.76
N ILE A 45 10.64 -2.95 -1.48
CA ILE A 45 10.17 -3.23 -2.83
C ILE A 45 11.32 -2.98 -3.83
N LYS A 46 11.61 -3.96 -4.68
CA LYS A 46 12.56 -3.84 -5.80
C LYS A 46 11.91 -4.31 -7.10
N GLU A 47 12.43 -3.82 -8.23
CA GLU A 47 12.00 -4.22 -9.56
C GLU A 47 13.07 -5.09 -10.22
N SER A 48 12.64 -6.20 -10.84
CA SER A 48 13.48 -7.08 -11.65
C SER A 48 12.97 -7.12 -13.09
N LYS A 49 13.72 -7.76 -14.01
CA LYS A 49 13.26 -8.06 -15.39
C LYS A 49 11.88 -8.73 -15.42
N TYR A 50 11.57 -9.53 -14.40
CA TYR A 50 10.34 -10.31 -14.32
C TYR A 50 9.22 -9.58 -13.56
N GLY A 51 9.46 -8.37 -13.05
CA GLY A 51 8.49 -7.61 -12.27
C GLY A 51 8.95 -7.32 -10.83
N PRO A 52 8.09 -6.66 -10.05
CA PRO A 52 8.40 -6.27 -8.69
C PRO A 52 8.46 -7.48 -7.74
N PHE A 53 9.31 -7.38 -6.73
CA PHE A 53 9.46 -8.36 -5.66
C PHE A 53 9.83 -7.65 -4.36
N PHE A 54 9.65 -8.34 -3.23
CA PHE A 54 10.12 -7.84 -1.95
C PHE A 54 11.51 -8.40 -1.66
N ILE A 55 12.37 -7.65 -1.00
CA ILE A 55 13.65 -8.13 -0.50
C ILE A 55 13.75 -7.81 0.98
N CYS A 56 14.05 -8.84 1.76
CA CYS A 56 14.47 -8.73 3.14
C CYS A 56 16.00 -8.70 3.16
N MET A 57 16.61 -7.81 3.95
CA MET A 57 18.08 -7.78 4.09
C MET A 57 18.64 -9.05 4.75
N ASN A 58 17.85 -9.72 5.60
CA ASN A 58 18.28 -10.91 6.32
C ASN A 58 17.88 -12.22 5.63
N CYS A 59 16.67 -12.30 5.05
CA CYS A 59 16.16 -13.52 4.41
C CYS A 59 16.34 -13.54 2.87
N GLY A 60 16.68 -12.41 2.26
CA GLY A 60 16.77 -12.28 0.81
C GLY A 60 15.42 -12.06 0.11
N PRO A 61 15.28 -12.49 -1.15
CA PRO A 61 14.11 -12.19 -1.98
C PRO A 61 12.86 -12.94 -1.50
N VAL A 62 11.76 -12.21 -1.34
CA VAL A 62 10.44 -12.68 -0.93
C VAL A 62 9.44 -12.38 -2.04
N SER A 63 8.65 -13.38 -2.41
CA SER A 63 7.61 -13.21 -3.43
C SER A 63 6.48 -12.32 -2.93
N ILE A 64 5.86 -11.54 -3.84
CA ILE A 64 4.72 -10.67 -3.52
C ILE A 64 3.61 -11.45 -2.82
N ARG A 65 3.25 -12.62 -3.36
CA ARG A 65 2.22 -13.48 -2.75
C ARG A 65 2.53 -13.80 -1.29
N LYS A 66 3.77 -14.20 -1.00
CA LYS A 66 4.20 -14.53 0.37
C LYS A 66 4.18 -13.31 1.28
N ALA A 67 4.69 -12.17 0.82
CA ALA A 67 4.69 -10.93 1.60
C ALA A 67 3.27 -10.49 2.00
N LEU A 68 2.32 -10.55 1.04
CA LEU A 68 0.92 -10.20 1.26
C LEU A 68 0.17 -11.18 2.17
N SER A 69 0.53 -12.47 2.14
CA SER A 69 -0.06 -13.45 3.06
C SER A 69 0.37 -13.23 4.51
N ILE A 70 1.59 -12.73 4.74
CA ILE A 70 2.12 -12.47 6.10
C ILE A 70 1.59 -11.14 6.65
N ASN A 71 1.41 -10.15 5.77
CA ASN A 71 0.99 -8.80 6.14
C ASN A 71 -0.39 -8.51 5.54
N PRO A 72 -1.49 -8.86 6.24
CA PRO A 72 -2.83 -8.59 5.74
C PRO A 72 -3.00 -7.07 5.55
N ILE A 73 -3.20 -6.64 4.31
CA ILE A 73 -3.44 -5.25 3.98
C ILE A 73 -4.81 -4.89 4.55
N LYS A 74 -4.84 -4.17 5.66
CA LYS A 74 -6.06 -3.47 6.09
C LYS A 74 -6.17 -2.21 5.21
N PRO A 75 -7.28 -2.00 4.48
CA PRO A 75 -7.45 -0.77 3.73
C PRO A 75 -7.37 0.41 4.70
N LYS A 76 -6.42 1.32 4.49
CA LYS A 76 -6.36 2.57 5.26
C LYS A 76 -7.55 3.42 4.84
N VAL A 77 -8.54 3.56 5.72
CA VAL A 77 -9.58 4.57 5.60
C VAL A 77 -8.87 5.92 5.62
N GLN A 78 -8.91 6.65 4.50
CA GLN A 78 -8.36 8.00 4.44
C GLN A 78 -9.17 8.87 5.41
N GLU A 79 -8.58 9.23 6.54
CA GLU A 79 -9.14 10.24 7.44
C GLU A 79 -9.11 11.59 6.69
N LYS A 80 -10.23 11.96 6.06
CA LYS A 80 -10.41 13.32 5.58
C LYS A 80 -10.28 14.26 6.79
N PRO A 81 -9.49 15.33 6.72
CA PRO A 81 -9.47 16.36 7.75
C PRO A 81 -10.91 16.84 7.96
N ARG A 82 -11.45 16.76 9.18
CA ARG A 82 -12.73 17.38 9.51
C ARG A 82 -12.47 18.90 9.55
N GLU A 83 -13.03 19.61 8.59
CA GLU A 83 -13.03 21.07 8.58
C GLU A 83 -13.86 21.56 9.78
N ILE A 84 -13.19 22.14 10.78
CA ILE A 84 -13.85 22.75 11.94
C ILE A 84 -14.31 24.14 11.50
N THR A 85 -15.58 24.29 11.15
CA THR A 85 -16.17 25.62 10.94
C THR A 85 -16.46 26.25 12.30
N VAL A 86 -15.56 27.10 12.80
CA VAL A 86 -15.86 27.97 13.94
C VAL A 86 -16.86 29.02 13.45
N ARG A 87 -18.09 29.03 13.99
CA ARG A 87 -19.05 30.11 13.76
C ARG A 87 -18.79 31.21 14.78
N SER A 88 -18.64 32.44 14.30
CA SER A 88 -18.27 33.62 15.08
C SER A 88 -19.39 34.20 15.98
N ASP A 89 -20.43 33.42 16.26
CA ASP A 89 -21.67 33.94 16.89
C ASP A 89 -21.58 34.00 18.42
N GLU A 90 -20.48 33.55 19.03
CA GLU A 90 -20.24 33.58 20.48
C GLU A 90 -19.11 34.56 20.84
N VAL A 91 -19.23 35.81 20.39
CA VAL A 91 -18.47 36.92 20.97
C VAL A 91 -19.41 37.76 21.82
N ASP A 92 -19.76 37.24 23.00
CA ASP A 92 -20.33 38.03 24.07
C ASP A 92 -19.23 38.94 24.64
N PHE A 93 -19.04 40.10 24.01
CA PHE A 93 -18.43 41.25 24.69
C PHE A 93 -19.44 41.75 25.73
N LEU A 94 -19.26 41.33 26.97
CA LEU A 94 -19.90 41.95 28.14
C LEU A 94 -18.84 42.56 29.06
#